data_AF-A0A0Q1ANL5-F1
#
_entry.id   AF-A0A0Q1ANL5-F1
#
_cell.length_a   1.000
_cell.length_b   1.000
_cell.length_c   1.000
_cell.angle_alpha   90.00
_cell.angle_beta   90.00
_cell.angle_gamma   90.00
#
_symmetry.space_group_name_H-M   'P 1'
#
loop_
_entity.id
_entity.type
_entity.pdbx_description
1 polymer ?
#
loop_
_entity_poly.entity_id
_entity_poly.type
_entity_poly.pdbx_seq_one_letter_code
_entity_poly.pdbx_strand_id
1 'polypeptide(L)'
;MTLLSCGQRSTEGLAEIDPELVIHQGRLTELPASANEIRAAQWAGVFSGESYLAFSADSEDIEMWLNKSTSVKSQNPVILDSTCRYLPDDYGKINSSDLTYHVDEYVPGFYRPLILEQGRLYEIPPDSQGHYQGKVIIDDCNHRVYVNVLWS
;
A
#
# COMPACT_ATOMS: atom_id res chain seq x y z
N MET A 1 -40.43 19.32 -1.33
CA MET A 1 -39.05 19.39 -1.86
C MET A 1 -38.20 18.62 -0.86
N THR A 2 -38.05 17.32 -1.09
CA THR A 2 -37.44 16.41 -0.12
C THR A 2 -35.98 16.25 -0.48
N LEU A 3 -35.08 16.74 0.37
CA LEU A 3 -33.65 16.52 0.23
C LEU A 3 -33.39 15.02 0.48
N LEU A 4 -32.96 14.32 -0.56
CA LEU A 4 -32.39 12.99 -0.45
C LEU A 4 -31.09 13.12 0.34
N SER A 5 -31.14 12.70 1.60
CA SER A 5 -29.98 12.38 2.41
C SER A 5 -29.19 11.30 1.68
N CYS A 6 -28.06 11.67 1.08
CA CYS A 6 -27.11 10.73 0.53
C CYS A 6 -26.58 9.90 1.70
N GLY A 7 -26.94 8.62 1.76
CA GLY A 7 -26.53 7.72 2.82
C GLY A 7 -25.01 7.66 2.85
N GLN A 8 -24.41 8.17 3.93
CA GLN A 8 -23.06 7.79 4.32
C GLN A 8 -23.11 6.28 4.59
N ARG A 9 -22.59 5.46 3.67
CA ARG A 9 -22.18 4.11 4.03
C ARG A 9 -21.05 4.30 5.03
N SER A 10 -21.34 4.08 6.30
CA SER A 10 -20.35 3.94 7.34
C SER A 10 -19.42 2.80 6.93
N THR A 11 -18.15 3.11 6.67
CA THR A 11 -17.07 2.14 6.62
C THR A 11 -16.83 1.63 8.05
N GLU A 12 -17.79 0.84 8.57
CA GLU A 12 -17.65 0.16 9.87
C GLU A 12 -16.50 -0.85 9.75
N GLY A 13 -15.28 -0.41 10.04
CA GLY A 13 -14.08 -1.25 9.95
C GLY A 13 -12.82 -0.48 9.62
N LEU A 14 -12.91 0.57 8.81
CA LEU A 14 -11.76 1.40 8.43
C LEU A 14 -11.62 2.63 9.33
N ALA A 15 -10.53 2.70 10.08
CA ALA A 15 -10.14 3.84 10.89
C ALA A 15 -8.96 4.56 10.25
N GLU A 16 -9.01 5.89 10.19
CA GLU A 16 -7.84 6.70 9.89
C GLU A 16 -6.83 6.58 11.05
N ILE A 17 -5.56 6.41 10.72
CA ILE A 17 -4.48 6.19 11.68
C ILE A 17 -3.29 7.10 11.39
N ASP A 18 -2.38 7.18 12.35
CA ASP A 18 -1.08 7.82 12.15
C ASP A 18 -0.25 7.02 11.13
N PRO A 19 0.26 7.65 10.04
CA PRO A 19 1.17 7.01 9.08
C PRO A 19 2.39 6.34 9.72
N GLU A 20 2.90 6.89 10.83
CA GLU A 20 4.06 6.34 11.54
C GLU A 20 3.79 4.93 12.09
N LEU A 21 2.52 4.60 12.37
CA LEU A 21 2.15 3.25 12.77
C LEU A 21 2.45 2.24 11.64
N VAL A 22 2.11 2.59 10.39
CA VAL A 22 2.34 1.71 9.23
C VAL A 22 3.82 1.59 8.92
N ILE A 23 4.57 2.70 9.02
CA ILE A 23 6.02 2.74 8.86
C ILE A 23 6.70 1.81 9.88
N HIS A 24 6.34 1.94 11.16
CA HIS A 24 6.88 1.11 12.23
C HIS A 24 6.53 -0.38 12.04
N GLN A 25 5.26 -0.69 11.78
CA GLN A 25 4.81 -2.06 11.51
C GLN A 25 5.55 -2.68 10.32
N GLY A 26 5.73 -1.91 9.23
CA GLY A 26 6.46 -2.34 8.04
C GLY A 26 7.98 -2.41 8.20
N ARG A 27 8.54 -1.99 9.34
CA ARG A 27 9.99 -1.82 9.57
C ARG A 27 10.65 -0.97 8.47
N LEU A 28 9.92 0.05 8.04
CA LEU A 28 10.33 1.04 7.05
C LEU A 28 11.01 2.21 7.76
N THR A 29 11.76 3.02 7.02
CA THR A 29 12.30 4.27 7.57
C THR A 29 11.21 5.34 7.61
N GLU A 30 11.43 6.42 8.36
CA GLU A 30 10.53 7.58 8.45
C GLU A 30 10.14 8.10 7.07
N LEU A 31 8.96 8.70 6.95
CA LEU A 31 8.49 9.24 5.67
C LEU A 31 9.53 10.18 5.03
N PRO A 32 9.72 10.14 3.69
CA PRO A 32 10.64 11.04 3.02
C PRO A 32 10.26 12.51 3.24
N ALA A 33 11.22 13.43 3.17
CA ALA A 33 10.99 14.85 3.43
C ALA A 33 10.03 15.48 2.40
N SER A 34 10.05 15.02 1.15
CA SER A 34 9.12 15.44 0.09
C SER A 34 7.73 14.77 0.16
N ALA A 35 7.48 13.91 1.14
CA ALA A 35 6.22 13.17 1.24
C ALA A 35 5.02 14.11 1.34
N ASN A 36 4.05 13.88 0.48
CA ASN A 36 2.80 14.64 0.39
C ASN A 36 1.64 13.70 0.04
N GLU A 37 0.41 14.23 0.10
CA GLU A 37 -0.82 13.44 -0.06
C GLU A 37 -0.90 12.19 0.84
N ILE A 38 -0.26 12.27 2.01
CA ILE A 38 -0.12 11.15 2.93
C ILE A 38 -1.51 10.78 3.47
N ARG A 39 -1.88 9.51 3.30
CA ARG A 39 -3.10 8.94 3.87
C ARG A 39 -2.78 7.57 4.45
N ALA A 40 -3.27 7.33 5.66
CA ALA A 40 -3.15 6.04 6.31
C ALA A 40 -4.50 5.62 6.92
N ALA A 41 -4.81 4.34 6.81
CA ALA A 41 -5.99 3.76 7.41
C ALA A 41 -5.72 2.30 7.77
N GLN A 42 -6.49 1.79 8.70
CA GLN A 42 -6.40 0.41 9.15
C GLN A 42 -7.80 -0.15 9.35
N TRP A 43 -7.93 -1.46 9.11
CA TRP A 43 -9.02 -2.23 9.69
C TRP A 43 -8.46 -3.31 10.61
N ALA A 44 -9.27 -3.70 11.60
CA ALA A 44 -8.89 -4.66 12.61
C ALA A 44 -10.08 -5.54 13.00
N GLY A 45 -9.87 -6.85 13.00
CA GLY A 45 -10.68 -7.84 13.70
C GLY A 45 -10.06 -8.24 15.05
N VAL A 46 -10.62 -9.26 15.69
CA VAL A 46 -10.17 -9.72 17.02
C VAL A 46 -8.78 -10.41 16.96
N PHE A 47 -8.40 -10.97 15.81
CA PHE A 47 -7.18 -11.77 15.66
C PHE A 47 -6.28 -11.35 14.51
N SER A 48 -6.72 -10.43 13.65
CA SER A 48 -5.94 -9.98 12.50
C SER A 48 -6.41 -8.61 12.04
N GLY A 49 -5.57 -7.93 11.27
CA GLY A 49 -5.94 -6.72 10.59
C GLY A 49 -4.89 -6.30 9.56
N GLU A 50 -5.19 -5.23 8.86
CA GLU A 50 -4.28 -4.66 7.86
C GLU A 50 -4.22 -3.15 8.00
N SER A 51 -3.02 -2.62 7.86
CA SER A 51 -2.74 -1.19 7.80
C SER A 51 -2.31 -0.82 6.39
N TYR A 52 -2.83 0.30 5.89
CA TYR A 52 -2.57 0.84 4.57
C TYR A 52 -2.01 2.23 4.70
N LEU A 53 -1.02 2.55 3.88
CA LEU A 53 -0.44 3.87 3.73
C LEU A 53 -0.27 4.15 2.24
N ALA A 54 -0.61 5.35 1.79
CA ALA A 54 -0.25 5.85 0.48
C ALA A 54 0.30 7.27 0.59
N PHE A 55 1.32 7.59 -0.19
CA PHE A 55 1.87 8.94 -0.29
C PHE A 55 2.53 9.14 -1.66
N SER A 56 2.72 10.40 -2.03
CA SER A 56 3.57 10.80 -3.14
C SER A 56 4.84 11.45 -2.61
N ALA A 57 5.96 11.30 -3.31
CA ALA A 57 7.24 11.87 -2.92
C ALA A 57 8.12 12.05 -4.17
N ASP A 58 9.22 12.80 -4.07
CA ASP A 58 10.18 12.89 -5.17
C ASP A 58 10.89 11.55 -5.37
N SER A 59 11.24 11.22 -6.62
CA SER A 59 11.83 9.92 -6.96
C SER A 59 13.14 9.66 -6.23
N GLU A 60 14.01 10.66 -6.10
CA GLU A 60 15.27 10.54 -5.34
C GLU A 60 15.04 10.26 -3.85
N ASP A 61 14.02 10.89 -3.27
CA ASP A 61 13.61 10.70 -1.88
C ASP A 61 13.03 9.29 -1.65
N ILE A 62 12.27 8.77 -2.62
CA ILE A 62 11.78 7.38 -2.61
C ILE A 62 12.96 6.40 -2.61
N GLU A 63 13.97 6.61 -3.47
CA GLU A 63 15.17 5.74 -3.49
C GLU A 63 15.93 5.78 -2.16
N MET A 64 16.11 6.96 -1.57
CA MET A 64 16.75 7.08 -0.26
C MET A 64 15.95 6.39 0.83
N TRP A 65 14.63 6.52 0.80
CA TRP A 65 13.72 5.88 1.73
C TRP A 65 13.78 4.35 1.65
N LEU A 66 13.79 3.78 0.44
CA LEU A 66 13.96 2.34 0.23
C LEU A 66 15.29 1.83 0.77
N ASN A 67 16.39 2.53 0.47
CA ASN A 67 17.73 2.13 0.88
C ASN A 67 17.96 2.19 2.41
N LYS A 68 17.13 2.95 3.12
CA LYS A 68 17.15 3.06 4.59
C LYS A 68 16.14 2.14 5.28
N SER A 69 15.12 1.68 4.57
CA SER A 69 14.06 0.83 5.10
C SER A 69 14.53 -0.60 5.33
N THR A 70 14.59 -1.03 6.59
CA THR A 70 15.24 -2.30 6.99
C THR A 70 14.59 -3.53 6.35
N SER A 71 13.27 -3.53 6.20
CA SER A 71 12.55 -4.64 5.58
C SER A 71 12.89 -4.82 4.09
N VAL A 72 13.21 -3.76 3.34
CA VAL A 72 13.30 -3.80 1.87
C VAL A 72 14.67 -3.43 1.26
N LYS A 73 15.57 -2.76 2.00
CA LYS A 73 16.83 -2.18 1.49
C LYS A 73 17.82 -3.13 0.79
N SER A 74 17.64 -4.44 0.92
CA SER A 74 18.53 -5.46 0.33
C SER A 74 17.78 -6.46 -0.55
N GLN A 75 16.54 -6.13 -0.91
CA GLN A 75 15.72 -6.96 -1.77
C GLN A 75 15.86 -6.53 -3.23
N ASN A 76 15.76 -7.52 -4.12
CA ASN A 76 15.47 -7.25 -5.52
C ASN A 76 13.94 -7.15 -5.66
N PRO A 77 13.39 -6.01 -6.11
CA PRO A 77 11.95 -5.90 -6.32
C PRO A 77 11.49 -6.81 -7.45
N VAL A 78 10.22 -7.17 -7.41
CA VAL A 78 9.51 -7.58 -8.62
C VAL A 78 9.33 -6.33 -9.49
N ILE A 79 9.85 -6.38 -10.70
CA ILE A 79 9.67 -5.31 -11.68
C ILE A 79 8.26 -5.41 -12.26
N LEU A 80 7.54 -4.31 -12.17
CA LEU A 80 6.21 -4.16 -12.73
C LEU A 80 6.33 -3.37 -14.03
N ASP A 81 5.89 -3.97 -15.14
CA ASP A 81 5.91 -3.36 -16.46
C ASP A 81 4.77 -3.88 -17.34
N SER A 82 4.82 -3.56 -18.63
CA SER A 82 3.81 -4.01 -19.60
C SER A 82 3.61 -5.54 -19.68
N THR A 83 4.57 -6.34 -19.20
CA THR A 83 4.53 -7.80 -19.19
C THR A 83 4.09 -8.39 -17.84
N CYS A 84 4.24 -7.62 -16.75
CA CYS A 84 3.88 -8.00 -15.38
C CYS A 84 3.29 -6.78 -14.66
N ARG A 85 1.96 -6.65 -14.62
CA ARG A 85 1.29 -5.48 -14.03
C ARG A 85 0.83 -5.76 -12.60
N TYR A 86 0.54 -4.70 -11.83
CA TYR A 86 -0.11 -4.83 -10.53
C TYR A 86 -1.48 -4.16 -10.55
N LEU A 87 -2.53 -4.97 -10.51
CA LEU A 87 -3.90 -4.55 -10.83
C LEU A 87 -4.87 -5.01 -9.73
N PRO A 88 -5.98 -4.29 -9.49
CA PRO A 88 -7.06 -4.85 -8.71
C PRO A 88 -7.67 -6.04 -9.46
N ASP A 89 -8.17 -7.03 -8.73
CA ASP A 89 -8.79 -8.22 -9.31
C ASP A 89 -10.08 -7.92 -10.10
N ASP A 90 -10.69 -6.76 -9.87
CA ASP A 90 -11.84 -6.23 -10.61
C ASP A 90 -11.47 -5.40 -11.87
N TYR A 91 -10.18 -5.25 -12.20
CA TYR A 91 -9.71 -4.42 -13.33
C TYR A 91 -10.17 -4.92 -14.71
N GLY A 92 -10.62 -6.18 -14.81
CA GLY A 92 -11.13 -6.80 -16.03
C GLY A 92 -10.18 -7.85 -16.61
N LYS A 93 -9.61 -7.59 -17.79
CA LYS A 93 -8.73 -8.57 -18.46
C LYS A 93 -7.35 -8.63 -17.80
N ILE A 94 -7.16 -9.66 -16.99
CA ILE A 94 -5.93 -10.00 -16.29
C ILE A 94 -5.20 -11.11 -17.07
N ASN A 95 -3.91 -10.92 -17.32
CA ASN A 95 -3.04 -11.94 -17.90
C ASN A 95 -2.48 -12.85 -16.80
N SER A 96 -2.03 -14.06 -17.15
CA SER A 96 -1.46 -15.00 -16.17
C SER A 96 -0.18 -14.50 -15.48
N SER A 97 0.53 -13.56 -16.09
CA SER A 97 1.73 -12.94 -15.53
C SER A 97 1.42 -11.72 -14.66
N ASP A 98 0.20 -11.19 -14.70
CA ASP A 98 -0.16 -10.02 -13.89
C ASP A 98 -0.32 -10.44 -12.43
N LEU A 99 0.17 -9.59 -11.53
CA LEU A 99 -0.07 -9.68 -10.11
C LEU A 99 -1.35 -8.93 -9.76
N THR A 100 -2.13 -9.50 -8.85
CA THR A 100 -3.42 -8.92 -8.46
C THR A 100 -3.53 -8.73 -6.95
N TYR A 101 -4.41 -7.82 -6.55
CA TYR A 101 -4.88 -7.67 -5.18
C TYR A 101 -6.40 -7.63 -5.13
N HIS A 102 -6.95 -8.12 -4.02
CA HIS A 102 -8.39 -8.12 -3.80
C HIS A 102 -8.86 -6.72 -3.41
N VAL A 103 -9.96 -6.27 -4.02
CA VAL A 103 -10.64 -5.03 -3.61
C VAL A 103 -11.91 -5.39 -2.85
N ASP A 104 -11.87 -5.22 -1.53
CA ASP A 104 -13.03 -5.37 -0.66
C ASP A 104 -13.37 -4.08 0.11
N GLU A 105 -14.36 -4.15 1.00
CA GLU A 105 -14.81 -3.02 1.80
C GLU A 105 -13.79 -2.54 2.86
N TYR A 106 -12.77 -3.35 3.13
CA TYR A 106 -11.71 -3.09 4.10
C TYR A 106 -10.44 -2.53 3.45
N VAL A 107 -10.37 -2.46 2.11
CA VAL A 107 -9.33 -1.70 1.40
C VAL A 107 -9.77 -0.25 1.24
N PRO A 108 -9.04 0.74 1.81
CA PRO A 108 -9.47 2.13 1.74
C PRO A 108 -9.36 2.66 0.30
N GLY A 109 -10.31 3.51 -0.10
CA GLY A 109 -10.40 4.00 -1.48
C GLY A 109 -9.17 4.76 -2.00
N PHE A 110 -8.30 5.27 -1.11
CA PHE A 110 -7.02 5.89 -1.50
C PHE A 110 -5.93 4.87 -1.83
N TYR A 111 -6.07 3.62 -1.36
CA TYR A 111 -5.15 2.53 -1.58
C TYR A 111 -5.62 1.70 -2.78
N ARG A 112 -5.34 2.20 -3.98
CA ARG A 112 -5.68 1.54 -5.24
C ARG A 112 -4.49 1.58 -6.18
N PRO A 113 -3.40 0.85 -5.88
CA PRO A 113 -2.26 0.77 -6.78
C PRO A 113 -2.72 0.21 -8.14
N LEU A 114 -2.33 0.89 -9.21
CA LEU A 114 -2.63 0.49 -10.58
C LEU A 114 -1.37 0.73 -11.42
N ILE A 115 -0.53 -0.29 -11.53
CA ILE A 115 0.78 -0.18 -12.17
C ILE A 115 0.72 -0.81 -13.55
N LEU A 116 0.73 0.03 -14.59
CA LEU A 116 0.56 -0.39 -15.98
C LEU A 116 1.85 -0.37 -16.82
N GLU A 117 2.78 0.54 -16.50
CA GLU A 117 3.93 0.83 -17.36
C GLU A 117 5.27 0.59 -16.66
N GLN A 118 5.49 1.21 -15.50
CA GLN A 118 6.72 1.05 -14.74
C GLN A 118 6.47 1.17 -13.24
N GLY A 119 6.90 0.17 -12.49
CA GLY A 119 6.87 0.19 -11.05
C GLY A 119 7.64 -0.95 -10.42
N ARG A 120 7.59 -0.99 -9.09
CA ARG A 120 8.34 -1.96 -8.29
C ARG A 120 7.47 -2.47 -7.16
N LEU A 121 7.57 -3.76 -6.88
CA LEU A 121 6.96 -4.38 -5.70
C LEU A 121 8.03 -5.02 -4.85
N TYR A 122 8.05 -4.64 -3.57
CA TYR A 122 8.88 -5.23 -2.53
C TYR A 122 7.98 -5.96 -1.53
N GLU A 123 8.47 -7.07 -1.00
CA GLU A 123 7.76 -7.78 0.07
C GLU A 123 8.29 -7.30 1.41
N ILE A 124 7.40 -7.15 2.39
CA ILE A 124 7.78 -6.98 3.78
C ILE A 124 7.72 -8.38 4.39
N PRO A 125 8.87 -9.04 4.67
CA PRO A 125 8.88 -10.37 5.27
C PRO A 125 8.33 -10.29 6.69
N PRO A 126 7.75 -11.36 7.26
CA PRO A 126 7.31 -11.35 8.66
C PRO A 126 8.47 -11.02 9.62
N ASP A 127 8.14 -10.43 10.76
CA ASP A 127 9.09 -10.17 11.84
C ASP A 127 9.54 -11.47 12.53
N SER A 128 10.38 -11.35 13.55
CA SER A 128 10.89 -12.51 14.29
C SER A 128 9.81 -13.30 15.04
N GLN A 129 8.61 -12.74 15.21
CA GLN A 129 7.45 -13.39 15.84
C GLN A 129 6.46 -13.94 14.79
N GLY A 130 6.71 -13.74 13.50
CA GLY A 130 5.81 -14.15 12.43
C GLY A 130 4.73 -13.13 12.09
N HIS A 131 4.80 -11.90 12.65
CA HIS A 131 3.81 -10.84 12.48
C HIS A 131 4.28 -9.78 11.47
N TYR A 132 3.39 -8.86 11.10
CA TYR A 132 3.73 -7.64 10.34
C TYR A 132 4.45 -7.91 9.01
N GLN A 133 3.87 -8.79 8.19
CA GLN A 133 4.27 -9.02 6.80
C GLN A 133 3.44 -8.14 5.86
N GLY A 134 3.86 -7.95 4.62
CA GLY A 134 3.16 -7.02 3.75
C GLY A 134 3.88 -6.72 2.44
N LYS A 135 3.59 -5.56 1.86
CA LYS A 135 4.11 -5.14 0.56
C LYS A 135 4.35 -3.64 0.51
N VAL A 136 5.37 -3.23 -0.24
CA VAL A 136 5.58 -1.86 -0.71
C VAL A 136 5.49 -1.87 -2.24
N ILE A 137 4.56 -1.11 -2.80
CA ILE A 137 4.36 -0.97 -4.24
C ILE A 137 4.68 0.47 -4.62
N ILE A 138 5.45 0.64 -5.68
CA ILE A 138 5.86 1.94 -6.21
C ILE A 138 5.37 2.07 -7.63
N ASP A 139 4.63 3.13 -7.88
CA ASP A 139 4.36 3.66 -9.20
C ASP A 139 5.48 4.63 -9.57
N ASP A 140 6.43 4.16 -10.38
CA ASP A 140 7.60 4.96 -10.75
C ASP A 140 7.21 6.10 -11.70
N CYS A 141 6.13 5.96 -12.47
CA CYS A 141 5.65 7.00 -13.40
C CYS A 141 4.98 8.16 -12.66
N ASN A 142 4.22 7.86 -11.61
CA ASN A 142 3.46 8.85 -10.84
C ASN A 142 4.11 9.22 -9.49
N HIS A 143 5.30 8.68 -9.21
CA HIS A 143 6.03 8.82 -7.95
C HIS A 143 5.14 8.61 -6.71
N ARG A 144 4.38 7.51 -6.74
CA ARG A 144 3.41 7.17 -5.71
C ARG A 144 3.76 5.86 -5.04
N VAL A 145 3.76 5.87 -3.72
CA VAL A 145 4.09 4.71 -2.89
C VAL A 145 2.83 4.23 -2.18
N TYR A 146 2.65 2.92 -2.18
CA TYR A 146 1.59 2.21 -1.48
C TYR A 146 2.23 1.18 -0.56
N VAL A 147 1.86 1.20 0.72
CA VAL A 147 2.31 0.24 1.72
C VAL A 147 1.11 -0.45 2.32
N ASN A 148 1.13 -1.78 2.35
CA ASN A 148 0.18 -2.59 3.10
C ASN A 148 0.95 -3.47 4.08
N VAL A 149 0.50 -3.53 5.33
CA VAL A 149 1.07 -4.39 6.37
C VAL A 149 -0.05 -5.15 7.05
N LEU A 150 0.00 -6.47 6.92
CA LEU A 150 -0.85 -7.43 7.60
C LEU A 150 -0.24 -7.83 8.94
N TRP A 151 -1.07 -7.85 9.96
CA TRP A 151 -0.73 -8.33 11.29
C TRP A 151 -1.78 -9.34 11.76
N SER A 152 -1.32 -10.43 12.34
CA SER A 152 -2.12 -11.57 12.83
C SER A 152 -1.31 -12.37 13.83
#